data_AF-A0A944MLB0-F1
#
_entry.id   AF-A0A944MLB0-F1
#
_cell.length_a   1.000
_cell.length_b   1.000
_cell.length_c   1.000
_cell.angle_alpha   90.00
_cell.angle_beta   90.00
_cell.angle_gamma   90.00
#
_symmetry.space_group_name_H-M   'P 1'
#
loop_
_entity.id
_entity.type
_entity.pdbx_description
1 polymer ?
#
loop_
_entity_poly.entity_id
_entity_poly.type
_entity_poly.pdbx_seq_one_letter_code
_entity_poly.pdbx_strand_id
1 'polypeptide(L)'
;MMTYILLIMFLGFIYITIRLFQSEVAFNLTRFNEFILYVLIFLRIISIYKVPFIPIAPDNIFYGFIFLIFVVFNKLYSAAFNKQIKVILLTYVFYQLLKMFTSYLEIGRTEILQWWILRDYFLLVSFVITINRQNFYKYLKWFTIVLSISMLFGLLIYFIGEPFASLRLKIINNPTMHYYGKGERVVGLNYSIFSFAYPLTILPILLLTIYKISSKHYLIILMVFSFLGLILNGERISLALASFVMLLLINRWFNAGRKIFLLIFLVLAIILFQSVMLSSDKNQDTIGAVSRIQSTTSDELSIRFYKQYAGLVTVFKHPLTGGTNNNFKNETYALYGGVGNYSHNAIINIGMYAGFGGWLLFMFFFSNILSQIKKMSLKSKIINQGVVFSFASLMGVSLFHNDGIFEGETVSLILLGFILGSSKYCNNKLNLNTRDD
;
A
#
# COMPACT_ATOMS: atom_id res chain seq x y z
N MET A 1 13.10 -26.10 -5.03
CA MET A 1 13.99 -25.12 -5.70
C MET A 1 13.85 -23.70 -5.14
N MET A 2 12.65 -23.10 -5.08
CA MET A 2 12.47 -21.73 -4.55
C MET A 2 12.80 -21.58 -3.05
N THR A 3 12.52 -22.61 -2.25
CA THR A 3 12.92 -22.69 -0.83
C THR A 3 14.44 -22.71 -0.66
N TYR A 4 15.17 -23.35 -1.58
CA TYR A 4 16.63 -23.36 -1.59
C TYR A 4 17.20 -22.01 -2.02
N ILE A 5 16.55 -21.29 -2.94
CA ILE A 5 16.96 -19.93 -3.32
C ILE A 5 16.76 -18.97 -2.13
N LEU A 6 15.62 -19.02 -1.44
CA LEU A 6 15.38 -18.22 -0.24
C LEU A 6 16.33 -18.57 0.91
N LEU A 7 16.63 -19.86 1.10
CA LEU A 7 17.59 -20.33 2.09
C LEU A 7 19.03 -19.95 1.73
N ILE A 8 19.43 -20.01 0.46
CA ILE A 8 20.75 -19.57 -0.02
C ILE A 8 20.87 -18.05 0.09
N MET A 9 19.81 -17.29 -0.18
CA MET A 9 19.78 -15.84 0.06
C MET A 9 19.88 -15.52 1.56
N PHE A 10 19.21 -16.29 2.42
CA PHE A 10 19.25 -16.11 3.87
C PHE A 10 20.60 -16.53 4.48
N LEU A 11 21.17 -17.66 4.06
CA LEU A 11 22.50 -18.12 4.49
C LEU A 11 23.61 -17.26 3.91
N GLY A 12 23.48 -16.81 2.65
CA GLY A 12 24.35 -15.82 2.05
C GLY A 12 24.30 -14.49 2.80
N PHE A 13 23.11 -14.08 3.27
CA PHE A 13 22.93 -12.89 4.10
C PHE A 13 23.53 -13.06 5.50
N ILE A 14 23.38 -14.22 6.15
CA ILE A 14 24.03 -14.53 7.44
C ILE A 14 25.55 -14.55 7.27
N TYR A 15 26.07 -15.18 6.22
CA TYR A 15 27.49 -15.23 5.92
C TYR A 15 28.07 -13.83 5.68
N ILE A 16 27.39 -13.00 4.88
CA ILE A 16 27.76 -11.60 4.67
C ILE A 16 27.71 -10.84 6.00
N THR A 17 26.69 -11.05 6.83
CA THR A 17 26.55 -10.43 8.15
C THR A 17 27.66 -10.83 9.12
N ILE A 18 28.04 -12.10 9.19
CA ILE A 18 29.14 -12.59 10.05
C ILE A 18 30.48 -12.03 9.56
N ARG A 19 30.72 -11.99 8.24
CA ARG A 19 31.86 -11.29 7.62
C ARG A 19 31.85 -9.78 7.89
N LEU A 20 30.68 -9.14 7.96
CA LEU A 20 30.49 -7.72 8.28
C LEU A 20 30.80 -7.41 9.75
N PHE A 21 30.62 -8.36 10.67
CA PHE A 21 30.96 -8.20 12.10
C PHE A 21 32.43 -8.48 12.41
N GLN A 22 33.12 -9.30 11.60
CA GLN A 22 34.51 -9.69 11.83
C GLN A 22 35.55 -8.78 11.17
N SER A 23 35.14 -7.81 10.35
CA SER A 23 36.07 -6.89 9.68
C SER A 23 35.90 -5.46 10.19
N GLU A 24 36.96 -4.91 10.80
CA GLU A 24 37.13 -3.47 10.99
C GLU A 24 37.20 -2.80 9.62
N VAL A 25 36.05 -2.57 8.99
CA VAL A 25 35.97 -1.92 7.70
C VAL A 25 34.82 -0.95 7.77
N ALA A 26 35.12 0.32 7.47
CA ALA A 26 34.18 1.35 7.07
C ALA A 26 33.38 0.85 5.85
N PHE A 27 32.45 -0.06 6.09
CA PHE A 27 31.52 -0.53 5.09
C PHE A 27 30.67 0.66 4.69
N ASN A 28 30.41 0.77 3.39
CA ASN A 28 29.62 1.87 2.83
C ASN A 28 28.16 1.68 3.23
N LEU A 29 27.83 2.12 4.44
CA LEU A 29 26.53 2.06 5.13
C LEU A 29 25.36 2.42 4.20
N THR A 30 25.63 3.33 3.25
CA THR A 30 24.75 3.69 2.14
C THR A 30 24.29 2.48 1.33
N ARG A 31 25.20 1.65 0.80
CA ARG A 31 24.87 0.49 -0.05
C ARG A 31 24.06 -0.57 0.70
N PHE A 32 24.35 -0.75 1.99
CA PHE A 32 23.59 -1.67 2.84
C PHE A 32 22.15 -1.19 3.06
N ASN A 33 21.98 0.09 3.40
CA ASN A 33 20.67 0.72 3.53
C ASN A 33 19.89 0.67 2.20
N GLU A 34 20.59 0.79 1.07
CA GLU A 34 19.96 0.65 -0.24
C GLU A 34 19.39 -0.74 -0.46
N PHE A 35 20.19 -1.77 -0.18
CA PHE A 35 19.78 -3.17 -0.28
C PHE A 35 18.60 -3.49 0.65
N ILE A 36 18.64 -3.02 1.89
CA ILE A 36 17.54 -3.19 2.86
C ILE A 36 16.23 -2.63 2.29
N LEU A 37 16.24 -1.41 1.76
CA LEU A 37 15.01 -0.80 1.25
C LEU A 37 14.44 -1.57 0.04
N TYR A 38 15.29 -2.14 -0.82
CA TYR A 38 14.83 -3.00 -1.92
C TYR A 38 14.10 -4.24 -1.40
N VAL A 39 14.70 -4.92 -0.42
CA VAL A 39 14.14 -6.12 0.21
C VAL A 39 12.84 -5.78 0.96
N LEU A 40 12.81 -4.65 1.69
CA LEU A 40 11.62 -4.20 2.39
C LEU A 40 10.43 -3.97 1.45
N ILE A 41 10.64 -3.25 0.34
CA ILE A 41 9.59 -3.02 -0.67
C ILE A 41 9.10 -4.36 -1.24
N PHE A 42 10.03 -5.27 -1.55
CA PHE A 42 9.70 -6.59 -2.09
C PHE A 42 8.85 -7.42 -1.12
N LEU A 43 9.31 -7.59 0.12
CA LEU A 43 8.64 -8.37 1.17
C LEU A 43 7.30 -7.76 1.60
N ARG A 44 7.13 -6.45 1.46
CA ARG A 44 5.88 -5.77 1.81
C ARG A 44 4.80 -5.95 0.74
N ILE A 45 5.19 -6.01 -0.53
CA ILE A 45 4.22 -6.23 -1.62
C ILE A 45 3.94 -7.72 -1.84
N ILE A 46 4.95 -8.58 -1.71
CA ILE A 46 4.81 -10.03 -1.85
C ILE A 46 4.69 -10.61 -0.44
N SER A 47 3.47 -11.00 -0.06
CA SER A 47 3.16 -11.46 1.29
C SER A 47 3.70 -12.87 1.53
N ILE A 48 4.95 -13.03 1.97
CA ILE A 48 5.53 -14.33 2.32
C ILE A 48 5.24 -14.61 3.80
N TYR A 49 4.29 -15.50 4.11
CA TYR A 49 3.81 -15.70 5.49
C TYR A 49 4.71 -16.58 6.34
N LYS A 50 5.15 -17.76 5.87
CA LYS A 50 6.04 -18.66 6.64
C LYS A 50 6.99 -19.43 5.72
N VAL A 51 8.25 -19.56 6.14
CA VAL A 51 9.18 -20.53 5.55
C VAL A 51 8.88 -21.89 6.19
N PRO A 52 8.81 -23.00 5.44
CA PRO A 52 8.40 -24.31 5.98
C PRO A 52 9.14 -24.81 7.22
N PHE A 53 10.35 -24.29 7.50
CA PHE A 53 11.21 -24.73 8.60
C PHE A 53 11.43 -23.66 9.68
N ILE A 54 10.89 -22.45 9.52
CA ILE A 54 11.01 -21.37 10.49
C ILE A 54 9.58 -20.90 10.84
N PRO A 55 9.11 -21.06 12.09
CA PRO A 55 7.73 -20.71 12.48
C PRO A 55 7.49 -19.18 12.50
N ILE A 56 8.45 -18.39 12.04
CA ILE A 56 8.43 -16.93 11.99
C ILE A 56 8.43 -16.51 10.52
N ALA A 57 7.55 -15.57 10.18
CA ALA A 57 7.49 -14.96 8.87
C ALA A 57 8.82 -14.25 8.53
N PRO A 58 9.35 -14.37 7.30
CA PRO A 58 10.58 -13.71 6.88
C PRO A 58 10.59 -12.20 7.09
N ASP A 59 9.43 -11.55 6.95
CA ASP A 59 9.29 -10.12 7.25
C ASP A 59 9.63 -9.86 8.73
N ASN A 60 9.01 -10.58 9.67
CA ASN A 60 9.23 -10.37 11.11
C ASN A 60 10.71 -10.58 11.54
N ILE A 61 11.41 -11.57 10.97
CA ILE A 61 12.85 -11.78 11.23
C ILE A 61 13.67 -10.60 10.70
N PHE A 62 13.36 -10.16 9.47
CA PHE A 62 14.06 -9.06 8.83
C PHE A 62 13.82 -7.73 9.55
N TYR A 63 12.60 -7.48 10.06
CA TYR A 63 12.28 -6.29 10.86
C TYR A 63 12.89 -6.32 12.26
N GLY A 64 12.99 -7.49 12.90
CA GLY A 64 13.74 -7.65 14.16
C GLY A 64 15.25 -7.38 13.98
N PHE A 65 15.80 -7.77 12.83
CA PHE A 65 17.19 -7.50 12.48
C PHE A 65 17.44 -6.02 12.12
N ILE A 66 16.52 -5.42 11.35
CA ILE A 66 16.50 -3.98 11.08
C ILE A 66 16.40 -3.19 12.39
N PHE A 67 15.58 -3.62 13.35
CA PHE A 67 15.48 -2.98 14.67
C PHE A 67 16.81 -2.97 15.40
N LEU A 68 17.52 -4.11 15.45
CA LEU A 68 18.85 -4.21 16.05
C LEU A 68 19.86 -3.27 15.36
N ILE A 69 19.87 -3.22 14.03
CA ILE A 69 20.72 -2.30 13.26
C ILE A 69 20.33 -0.84 13.56
N PHE A 70 19.05 -0.52 13.57
CA PHE A 70 18.56 0.84 13.83
C PHE A 70 18.92 1.34 15.21
N VAL A 71 18.82 0.50 16.24
CA VAL A 71 19.18 0.82 17.61
C VAL A 71 20.70 1.05 17.73
N VAL A 72 21.52 0.23 17.05
CA VAL A 72 22.98 0.35 17.08
C VAL A 72 23.50 1.55 16.29
N PHE A 73 22.88 1.90 15.16
CA PHE A 73 23.35 2.99 14.27
C PHE A 73 22.61 4.32 14.47
N ASN A 74 21.65 4.41 15.40
CA ASN A 74 20.79 5.59 15.64
C ASN A 74 21.56 6.87 16.00
N LYS A 75 22.76 6.76 16.59
CA LYS A 75 23.60 7.92 16.92
C LYS A 75 24.05 8.73 15.70
N LEU A 76 24.13 8.12 14.50
CA LEU A 76 24.62 8.78 13.29
C LEU A 76 23.52 9.48 12.46
N TYR A 77 22.23 9.24 12.75
CA TYR A 77 21.12 9.62 11.85
C TYR A 77 20.14 10.66 12.40
N SER A 78 20.38 11.22 13.59
CA SER A 78 19.50 12.23 14.21
C SER A 78 19.30 13.48 13.33
N ALA A 79 20.29 13.83 12.50
CA ALA A 79 20.23 14.95 11.55
C ALA A 79 19.29 14.72 10.36
N ALA A 80 18.90 13.48 10.09
CA ALA A 80 18.11 13.14 8.91
C ALA A 80 16.61 13.48 9.09
N PHE A 81 16.13 13.65 10.32
CA PHE A 81 14.71 13.83 10.61
C PHE A 81 14.38 15.30 10.91
N ASN A 82 13.64 15.96 10.02
CA ASN A 82 13.10 17.28 10.32
C ASN A 82 11.98 17.18 11.38
N LYS A 83 11.66 18.30 12.07
CA LYS A 83 10.63 18.34 13.12
C LYS A 83 9.29 17.77 12.66
N GLN A 84 8.87 18.05 11.43
CA GLN A 84 7.58 17.60 10.91
C GLN A 84 7.55 16.09 10.63
N ILE A 85 8.63 15.49 10.12
CA ILE A 85 8.73 14.03 9.94
C ILE A 85 8.66 13.34 11.31
N LYS A 86 9.35 13.88 12.33
CA LYS A 86 9.25 13.37 13.70
C LYS A 86 7.81 13.41 14.21
N VAL A 87 7.12 14.53 13.99
CA VAL A 87 5.70 14.69 14.37
C VAL A 87 4.81 13.68 13.66
N ILE A 88 4.98 13.44 12.35
CA ILE A 88 4.19 12.45 11.60
C ILE A 88 4.41 11.05 12.18
N LEU A 89 5.67 10.65 12.40
CA LEU A 89 6.02 9.35 12.97
C LEU A 89 5.50 9.17 14.40
N LEU A 90 5.62 10.19 15.24
CA LEU A 90 5.10 10.17 16.62
C LEU A 90 3.59 10.10 16.65
N THR A 91 2.88 10.86 15.79
CA THR A 91 1.42 10.81 15.71
C THR A 91 0.94 9.45 15.24
N TYR A 92 1.67 8.81 14.31
CA TYR A 92 1.41 7.44 13.90
C TYR A 92 1.48 6.47 15.09
N VAL A 93 2.60 6.48 15.83
CA VAL A 93 2.78 5.62 17.00
C VAL A 93 1.74 5.92 18.08
N PHE A 94 1.46 7.20 18.35
CA PHE A 94 0.54 7.62 19.40
C PHE A 94 -0.90 7.19 19.10
N TYR A 95 -1.34 7.24 17.84
CA TYR A 95 -2.63 6.66 17.45
C TYR A 95 -2.69 5.15 17.73
N GLN A 96 -1.63 4.40 17.37
CA GLN A 96 -1.61 2.95 17.61
C GLN A 96 -1.66 2.62 19.11
N LEU A 97 -0.93 3.38 19.92
CA LEU A 97 -0.98 3.25 21.38
C LEU A 97 -2.36 3.61 21.93
N LEU A 98 -3.00 4.67 21.42
CA LEU A 98 -4.34 5.07 21.82
C LEU A 98 -5.36 3.97 21.48
N LYS A 99 -5.34 3.45 20.25
CA LYS A 99 -6.19 2.34 19.81
C LYS A 99 -6.02 1.10 20.70
N MET A 100 -4.79 0.78 21.08
CA MET A 100 -4.52 -0.33 21.99
C MET A 100 -5.05 -0.08 23.39
N PHE A 101 -4.88 1.14 23.89
CA PHE A 101 -5.35 1.54 25.22
C PHE A 101 -6.88 1.50 25.30
N THR A 102 -7.58 2.05 24.30
CA THR A 102 -9.05 1.99 24.24
C THR A 102 -9.55 0.55 24.12
N SER A 103 -8.92 -0.27 23.27
CA SER A 103 -9.26 -1.70 23.17
C SER A 103 -9.05 -2.44 24.50
N TYR A 104 -8.00 -2.12 25.26
CA TYR A 104 -7.75 -2.69 26.58
C TYR A 104 -8.85 -2.31 27.58
N LEU A 105 -9.25 -1.04 27.61
CA LEU A 105 -10.32 -0.57 28.49
C LEU A 105 -11.66 -1.26 28.22
N GLU A 106 -11.98 -1.53 26.95
CA GLU A 106 -13.27 -2.10 26.58
C GLU A 106 -13.33 -3.64 26.64
N ILE A 107 -12.25 -4.33 26.25
CA ILE A 107 -12.24 -5.80 26.07
C ILE A 107 -11.50 -6.51 27.22
N GLY A 108 -10.78 -5.76 28.08
CA GLY A 108 -10.00 -6.31 29.19
C GLY A 108 -8.82 -7.19 28.73
N ARG A 109 -8.49 -7.17 27.44
CA ARG A 109 -7.37 -7.92 26.84
C ARG A 109 -6.49 -6.96 26.08
N THR A 110 -5.21 -6.92 26.43
CA THR A 110 -4.20 -6.36 25.53
C THR A 110 -4.01 -7.39 24.42
N GLU A 111 -4.51 -7.12 23.21
CA GLU A 111 -3.81 -7.66 22.06
C GLU A 111 -2.37 -7.15 22.17
N ILE A 112 -1.43 -8.08 22.40
CA ILE A 112 0.00 -7.82 22.51
C ILE A 112 0.38 -6.81 21.44
N LEU A 113 1.16 -5.76 21.81
CA LEU A 113 1.67 -4.73 20.89
C LEU A 113 1.93 -5.35 19.53
N GLN A 114 1.02 -5.08 18.59
CA GLN A 114 0.96 -5.88 17.38
C GLN A 114 2.25 -5.61 16.62
N TRP A 115 3.07 -6.66 16.41
CA TRP A 115 4.40 -6.56 15.80
C TRP A 115 4.40 -5.79 14.47
N TRP A 116 3.25 -5.70 13.80
CA TRP A 116 3.06 -4.89 12.60
C TRP A 116 3.22 -3.38 12.82
N ILE A 117 3.00 -2.83 14.02
CA ILE A 117 3.17 -1.39 14.31
C ILE A 117 4.66 -1.03 14.23
N LEU A 118 5.50 -1.82 14.90
CA LEU A 118 6.96 -1.66 14.86
C LEU A 118 7.46 -1.82 13.43
N ARG A 119 6.97 -2.84 12.73
CA ARG A 119 7.27 -3.08 11.32
C ARG A 119 7.03 -1.85 10.45
N ASP A 120 5.84 -1.27 10.54
CA ASP A 120 5.42 -0.14 9.70
C ASP A 120 6.19 1.13 10.06
N TYR A 121 6.48 1.33 11.35
CA TYR A 121 7.38 2.39 11.81
C TYR A 121 8.79 2.24 11.20
N PHE A 122 9.42 1.07 11.28
CA PHE A 122 10.75 0.84 10.72
C PHE A 122 10.78 0.97 9.21
N LEU A 123 9.72 0.57 8.52
CA LEU A 123 9.58 0.81 7.09
C LEU A 123 9.67 2.31 6.79
N LEU A 124 8.81 3.13 7.42
CA LEU A 124 8.80 4.58 7.20
C LEU A 124 10.14 5.23 7.53
N VAL A 125 10.77 4.83 8.63
CA VAL A 125 12.09 5.33 9.04
C VAL A 125 13.18 4.93 8.03
N SER A 126 13.15 3.71 7.49
CA SER A 126 14.08 3.25 6.44
C SER A 126 13.94 4.07 5.16
N PHE A 127 12.70 4.34 4.73
CA PHE A 127 12.43 5.23 3.60
C PHE A 127 13.02 6.62 3.81
N VAL A 128 12.78 7.17 5.00
CA VAL A 128 13.24 8.49 5.40
C VAL A 128 14.77 8.55 5.32
N ILE A 129 15.51 7.59 5.87
CA ILE A 129 16.98 7.60 5.87
C ILE A 129 17.59 7.34 4.48
N THR A 130 17.06 6.38 3.73
CA THR A 130 17.72 5.88 2.52
C THR A 130 17.38 6.71 1.28
N ILE A 131 16.15 7.23 1.18
CA ILE A 131 15.75 7.98 -0.02
C ILE A 131 16.48 9.31 -0.07
N ASN A 132 17.15 9.56 -1.20
CA ASN A 132 17.74 10.84 -1.55
C ASN A 132 17.35 11.28 -2.98
N ARG A 133 17.75 12.51 -3.37
CA ARG A 133 17.43 13.06 -4.69
C ARG A 133 17.94 12.20 -5.86
N GLN A 134 19.07 11.51 -5.67
CA GLN A 134 19.69 10.67 -6.71
C GLN A 134 18.97 9.33 -6.84
N ASN A 135 18.59 8.72 -5.71
CA ASN A 135 18.06 7.36 -5.66
C ASN A 135 16.53 7.28 -5.65
N PHE A 136 15.81 8.40 -5.45
CA PHE A 136 14.33 8.41 -5.42
C PHE A 136 13.72 7.70 -6.63
N TYR A 137 14.16 8.06 -7.84
CA TYR A 137 13.63 7.48 -9.07
C TYR A 137 13.96 5.99 -9.21
N LYS A 138 15.13 5.57 -8.69
CA LYS A 138 15.59 4.18 -8.68
C LYS A 138 14.65 3.32 -7.81
N TYR A 139 14.30 3.79 -6.62
CA TYR A 139 13.35 3.10 -5.74
C TYR A 139 11.92 3.11 -6.27
N LEU A 140 11.47 4.23 -6.85
CA LEU A 140 10.13 4.29 -7.45
C LEU A 140 10.00 3.28 -8.59
N LYS A 141 11.02 3.17 -9.45
CA LYS A 141 11.08 2.15 -10.49
C LYS A 141 11.01 0.73 -9.93
N TRP A 142 11.81 0.44 -8.91
CA TRP A 142 11.79 -0.88 -8.27
C TRP A 142 10.41 -1.20 -7.71
N PHE A 143 9.82 -0.25 -6.98
CA PHE A 143 8.47 -0.40 -6.46
C PHE A 143 7.47 -0.71 -7.58
N THR A 144 7.47 0.05 -8.67
CA THR A 144 6.61 -0.23 -9.84
C THR A 144 6.87 -1.60 -10.46
N ILE A 145 8.14 -2.04 -10.55
CA ILE A 145 8.50 -3.37 -11.05
C ILE A 145 7.89 -4.47 -10.18
N VAL A 146 8.02 -4.38 -8.86
CA VAL A 146 7.46 -5.37 -7.93
C VAL A 146 5.93 -5.42 -8.07
N LEU A 147 5.27 -4.26 -8.17
CA LEU A 147 3.82 -4.19 -8.44
C LEU A 147 3.44 -4.84 -9.78
N SER A 148 4.20 -4.56 -10.85
CA SER A 148 3.98 -5.17 -12.17
C SER A 148 4.15 -6.68 -12.15
N ILE A 149 5.18 -7.20 -11.46
CA ILE A 149 5.39 -8.65 -11.31
C ILE A 149 4.18 -9.28 -10.62
N SER A 150 3.72 -8.71 -9.51
CA SER A 150 2.54 -9.23 -8.81
C SER A 150 1.28 -9.20 -9.67
N MET A 151 1.07 -8.12 -10.44
CA MET A 151 -0.08 -8.00 -11.37
C MET A 151 -0.02 -9.03 -12.50
N LEU A 152 1.14 -9.16 -13.17
CA LEU A 152 1.32 -10.14 -14.25
C LEU A 152 1.14 -11.57 -13.72
N PHE A 153 1.63 -11.87 -12.52
CA PHE A 153 1.39 -13.17 -11.88
C PHE A 153 -0.10 -13.43 -11.65
N GLY A 154 -0.85 -12.40 -11.22
CA GLY A 154 -2.30 -12.47 -11.08
C GLY A 154 -3.03 -12.71 -12.41
N LEU A 155 -2.58 -12.08 -13.50
CA LEU A 155 -3.12 -12.33 -14.85
C LEU A 155 -2.80 -13.75 -15.34
N LEU A 156 -1.61 -14.28 -15.05
CA LEU A 156 -1.25 -15.67 -15.38
C LEU A 156 -2.18 -16.66 -14.67
N ILE A 157 -2.48 -16.44 -13.39
CA ILE A 157 -3.47 -17.25 -12.66
C ILE A 157 -4.84 -17.14 -13.31
N TYR A 158 -5.29 -15.93 -13.62
CA TYR A 158 -6.61 -15.73 -14.20
C TYR A 158 -6.78 -16.43 -15.57
N PHE A 159 -5.80 -16.30 -16.47
CA PHE A 159 -5.90 -16.84 -17.83
C PHE A 159 -5.47 -18.31 -17.95
N ILE A 160 -4.47 -18.74 -17.18
CA ILE A 160 -3.88 -20.08 -17.29
C ILE A 160 -4.35 -20.98 -16.15
N GLY A 161 -4.40 -20.46 -14.91
CA GLY A 161 -4.71 -21.24 -13.71
C GLY A 161 -3.47 -21.91 -13.12
N GLU A 162 -3.45 -23.24 -13.16
CA GLU A 162 -2.28 -24.02 -12.74
C GLU A 162 -1.14 -23.93 -13.78
N PRO A 163 0.15 -23.99 -13.38
CA PRO A 163 0.66 -24.22 -12.03
C PRO A 163 0.76 -22.93 -11.16
N PHE A 164 0.33 -21.79 -11.69
CA PHE A 164 0.54 -20.48 -11.06
C PHE A 164 -0.28 -20.32 -9.77
N ALA A 165 -1.50 -20.84 -9.74
CA ALA A 165 -2.34 -20.83 -8.53
C ALA A 165 -1.68 -21.63 -7.39
N SER A 166 -1.18 -22.84 -7.67
CA SER A 166 -0.41 -23.62 -6.69
C SER A 166 0.89 -22.94 -6.26
N LEU A 167 1.61 -22.28 -7.18
CA LEU A 167 2.80 -21.52 -6.84
C LEU A 167 2.48 -20.35 -5.91
N ARG A 168 1.38 -19.63 -6.15
CA ARG A 168 0.89 -18.55 -5.26
C ARG A 168 0.64 -19.06 -3.85
N LEU A 169 -0.08 -20.18 -3.71
CA LEU A 169 -0.35 -20.79 -2.41
C LEU A 169 0.94 -21.14 -1.68
N LYS A 170 1.93 -21.70 -2.38
CA LYS A 170 3.25 -22.03 -1.81
C LYS A 170 4.05 -20.81 -1.39
N ILE A 171 3.99 -19.71 -2.17
CA ILE A 171 4.69 -18.46 -1.85
C ILE A 171 4.09 -17.81 -0.61
N ILE A 172 2.76 -17.68 -0.58
CA ILE A 172 2.11 -16.91 0.46
C ILE A 172 1.96 -17.75 1.72
N ASN A 173 1.66 -19.05 1.61
CA ASN A 173 1.69 -20.01 2.72
C ASN A 173 0.92 -19.53 3.97
N ASN A 174 -0.23 -18.86 3.76
CA ASN A 174 -1.06 -18.30 4.83
C ASN A 174 -2.31 -19.21 5.02
N PRO A 175 -2.59 -19.69 6.24
CA PRO A 175 -3.74 -20.58 6.50
C PRO A 175 -5.11 -19.93 6.27
N THR A 176 -5.22 -18.60 6.29
CA THR A 176 -6.49 -17.88 6.06
C THR A 176 -6.67 -17.45 4.61
N MET A 177 -5.84 -17.96 3.70
CA MET A 177 -5.86 -17.57 2.29
C MET A 177 -6.97 -18.29 1.53
N HIS A 178 -7.74 -17.52 0.75
CA HIS A 178 -8.62 -18.10 -0.27
C HIS A 178 -7.82 -18.54 -1.51
N TYR A 179 -8.15 -19.72 -2.01
CA TYR A 179 -7.72 -20.16 -3.33
C TYR A 179 -8.40 -19.28 -4.38
N TYR A 180 -7.62 -18.87 -5.38
CA TYR A 180 -8.13 -18.15 -6.55
C TYR A 180 -7.58 -18.83 -7.79
N GLY A 181 -8.46 -19.47 -8.55
CA GLY A 181 -8.12 -20.22 -9.76
C GLY A 181 -8.31 -19.43 -11.06
N LYS A 182 -8.31 -20.19 -12.16
CA LYS A 182 -8.55 -19.68 -13.51
C LYS A 182 -9.95 -19.05 -13.59
N GLY A 183 -10.05 -17.88 -14.22
CA GLY A 183 -11.33 -17.20 -14.48
C GLY A 183 -12.02 -16.57 -13.26
N GLU A 184 -11.42 -16.60 -12.06
CA GLU A 184 -12.02 -16.01 -10.87
C GLU A 184 -11.79 -14.48 -10.78
N ARG A 185 -10.88 -14.02 -9.91
CA ARG A 185 -10.53 -12.61 -9.73
C ARG A 185 -9.03 -12.47 -9.64
N VAL A 186 -8.51 -11.38 -10.18
CA VAL A 186 -7.06 -11.11 -10.15
C VAL A 186 -6.63 -10.66 -8.76
N VAL A 187 -5.78 -11.46 -8.11
CA VAL A 187 -5.29 -11.25 -6.72
C VAL A 187 -3.77 -11.13 -6.58
N GLY A 188 -3.05 -11.35 -7.68
CA GLY A 188 -1.58 -11.31 -7.70
C GLY A 188 -0.94 -12.17 -6.61
N LEU A 189 0.14 -11.65 -6.02
CA LEU A 189 0.88 -12.27 -4.92
C LEU A 189 0.45 -11.73 -3.53
N ASN A 190 -0.81 -11.30 -3.40
CA ASN A 190 -1.39 -10.85 -2.14
C ASN A 190 -2.35 -11.89 -1.57
N TYR A 191 -2.64 -11.84 -0.26
CA TYR A 191 -3.45 -12.84 0.44
C TYR A 191 -4.96 -12.72 0.18
N SER A 192 -5.44 -11.53 -0.18
CA SER A 192 -6.86 -11.28 -0.50
C SER A 192 -7.03 -10.37 -1.72
N ILE A 193 -8.23 -10.42 -2.34
CA ILE A 193 -8.61 -9.53 -3.45
C ILE A 193 -8.58 -8.06 -3.03
N PHE A 194 -9.12 -7.74 -1.85
CA PHE A 194 -9.24 -6.36 -1.37
C PHE A 194 -7.87 -5.76 -1.06
N SER A 195 -6.97 -6.55 -0.49
CA SER A 195 -5.59 -6.14 -0.24
C SER A 195 -4.81 -5.93 -1.54
N PHE A 196 -5.15 -6.66 -2.62
CA PHE A 196 -4.54 -6.47 -3.94
C PHE A 196 -5.12 -5.28 -4.73
N ALA A 197 -6.28 -4.76 -4.34
CA ALA A 197 -6.89 -3.61 -5.00
C ALA A 197 -6.05 -2.32 -4.84
N TYR A 198 -5.42 -2.12 -3.67
CA TYR A 198 -4.51 -1.00 -3.40
C TYR A 198 -3.31 -0.94 -4.37
N PRO A 199 -2.47 -1.99 -4.49
CA PRO A 199 -1.34 -1.97 -5.42
C PRO A 199 -1.78 -1.81 -6.88
N LEU A 200 -2.90 -2.42 -7.27
CA LEU A 200 -3.45 -2.27 -8.62
C LEU A 200 -3.94 -0.84 -8.91
N THR A 201 -4.50 -0.15 -7.92
CA THR A 201 -5.00 1.24 -8.07
C THR A 201 -3.89 2.19 -8.49
N ILE A 202 -2.70 2.06 -7.90
CA ILE A 202 -1.60 3.00 -8.14
C ILE A 202 -0.69 2.61 -9.30
N LEU A 203 -0.66 1.33 -9.69
CA LEU A 203 0.20 0.82 -10.74
C LEU A 203 0.09 1.61 -12.07
N PRO A 204 -1.11 1.84 -12.65
CA PRO A 204 -1.22 2.62 -13.90
C PRO A 204 -0.69 4.06 -13.73
N ILE A 205 -0.93 4.69 -12.58
CA ILE A 205 -0.47 6.05 -12.25
C ILE A 205 1.06 6.10 -12.23
N LEU A 206 1.70 5.12 -11.59
CA LEU A 206 3.15 5.02 -11.52
C LEU A 206 3.78 4.68 -12.87
N LEU A 207 3.16 3.81 -13.67
CA LEU A 207 3.61 3.49 -15.03
C LEU A 207 3.53 4.72 -15.94
N LEU A 208 2.45 5.50 -15.87
CA LEU A 208 2.33 6.77 -16.60
C LEU A 208 3.40 7.77 -16.17
N THR A 209 3.68 7.85 -14.87
CA THR A 209 4.72 8.72 -14.31
C THR A 209 6.10 8.35 -14.89
N ILE A 210 6.46 7.06 -14.86
CA ILE A 210 7.74 6.57 -15.42
C ILE A 210 7.77 6.74 -16.94
N TYR A 211 6.64 6.54 -17.62
CA TYR A 211 6.53 6.77 -19.07
C TYR A 211 6.77 8.23 -19.41
N LYS A 212 6.19 9.18 -18.68
CA LYS A 212 6.41 10.60 -18.90
C LYS A 212 7.88 11.01 -18.79
N ILE A 213 8.65 10.35 -17.93
CA ILE A 213 10.07 10.64 -17.70
C ILE A 213 10.97 9.96 -18.75
N SER A 214 10.69 8.69 -19.05
CA SER A 214 11.59 7.84 -19.85
C SER A 214 11.16 7.66 -21.30
N SER A 215 9.91 8.00 -21.64
CA SER A 215 9.27 7.81 -22.95
C SER A 215 9.35 6.39 -23.52
N LYS A 216 9.51 5.36 -22.67
CA LYS A 216 9.64 3.97 -23.12
C LYS A 216 8.27 3.33 -23.36
N HIS A 217 7.98 2.94 -24.60
CA HIS A 217 6.67 2.46 -25.04
C HIS A 217 6.20 1.16 -24.37
N TYR A 218 7.09 0.28 -23.91
CA TYR A 218 6.69 -0.94 -23.19
C TYR A 218 5.89 -0.65 -21.89
N LEU A 219 6.04 0.55 -21.31
CA LEU A 219 5.29 0.98 -20.13
C LEU A 219 3.80 1.16 -20.45
N ILE A 220 3.46 1.47 -21.70
CA ILE A 220 2.07 1.58 -22.16
C ILE A 220 1.42 0.19 -22.22
N ILE A 221 2.16 -0.81 -22.69
CA ILE A 221 1.70 -2.21 -22.71
C ILE A 221 1.45 -2.69 -21.27
N LEU A 222 2.38 -2.44 -20.35
CA LEU A 222 2.19 -2.75 -18.92
C LEU A 222 1.00 -2.00 -18.32
N MET A 223 0.73 -0.78 -18.77
CA MET A 223 -0.40 0.01 -18.31
C MET A 223 -1.72 -0.60 -18.78
N VAL A 224 -1.82 -1.07 -20.04
CA VAL A 224 -2.97 -1.84 -20.53
C VAL A 224 -3.20 -3.08 -19.67
N PHE A 225 -2.15 -3.85 -19.39
CA PHE A 225 -2.26 -5.01 -18.49
C PHE A 225 -2.66 -4.63 -17.06
N SER A 226 -2.20 -3.48 -16.56
CA SER A 226 -2.62 -3.01 -15.23
C SER A 226 -4.11 -2.64 -15.17
N PHE A 227 -4.65 -2.04 -16.23
CA PHE A 227 -6.09 -1.78 -16.34
C PHE A 227 -6.89 -3.06 -16.49
N LEU A 228 -6.44 -3.99 -17.33
CA LEU A 228 -7.05 -5.31 -17.43
C LEU A 228 -7.06 -6.01 -16.05
N GLY A 229 -5.95 -5.97 -15.33
CA GLY A 229 -5.84 -6.49 -13.97
C GLY A 229 -6.77 -5.79 -12.97
N LEU A 230 -6.95 -4.47 -13.06
CA LEU A 230 -7.92 -3.72 -12.24
C LEU A 230 -9.37 -4.14 -12.53
N ILE A 231 -9.74 -4.25 -13.80
CA ILE A 231 -11.10 -4.63 -14.18
C ILE A 231 -11.36 -6.09 -13.74
N LEU A 232 -10.43 -7.01 -14.01
CA LEU A 232 -10.53 -8.42 -13.60
C LEU A 232 -10.35 -8.63 -12.09
N ASN A 233 -9.79 -7.66 -11.37
CA ASN A 233 -9.83 -7.65 -9.91
C ASN A 233 -11.24 -7.36 -9.41
N GLY A 234 -12.05 -6.55 -10.11
CA GLY A 234 -13.47 -6.32 -9.81
C GLY A 234 -13.76 -5.33 -8.67
N GLU A 235 -12.74 -4.69 -8.09
CA GLU A 235 -12.95 -3.62 -7.10
C GLU A 235 -13.25 -2.28 -7.77
N ARG A 236 -14.55 -1.95 -7.84
CA ARG A 236 -15.10 -0.81 -8.59
C ARG A 236 -14.49 0.53 -8.19
N ILE A 237 -14.32 0.79 -6.88
CA ILE A 237 -13.77 2.07 -6.41
C ILE A 237 -12.29 2.25 -6.79
N SER A 238 -11.53 1.15 -6.78
CA SER A 238 -10.12 1.14 -7.19
C SER A 238 -9.98 1.47 -8.67
N LEU A 239 -10.82 0.87 -9.52
CA LEU A 239 -10.90 1.18 -10.94
C LEU A 239 -11.30 2.64 -11.20
N ALA A 240 -12.34 3.13 -10.51
CA ALA A 240 -12.84 4.49 -10.68
C ALA A 240 -11.78 5.53 -10.32
N LEU A 241 -11.13 5.39 -9.17
CA LEU A 241 -10.10 6.32 -8.71
C LEU A 241 -8.82 6.27 -9.55
N ALA A 242 -8.36 5.07 -9.92
CA ALA A 242 -7.22 4.90 -10.81
C ALA A 242 -7.49 5.58 -12.17
N SER A 243 -8.67 5.35 -12.75
CA SER A 243 -9.08 5.95 -14.03
C SER A 243 -9.19 7.47 -13.94
N PHE A 244 -9.83 7.99 -12.90
CA PHE A 244 -9.97 9.43 -12.68
C PHE A 244 -8.61 10.13 -12.57
N VAL A 245 -7.72 9.63 -11.70
CA VAL A 245 -6.39 10.20 -11.53
C VAL A 245 -5.55 10.08 -12.80
N MET A 246 -5.66 8.95 -13.51
CA MET A 246 -5.01 8.77 -14.81
C MET A 246 -5.46 9.80 -15.85
N LEU A 247 -6.76 10.02 -15.99
CA LEU A 247 -7.31 11.03 -16.91
C LEU A 247 -6.83 12.44 -16.54
N LEU A 248 -6.84 12.79 -15.25
CA LEU A 248 -6.30 14.06 -14.76
C LEU A 248 -4.83 14.23 -15.12
N LEU A 249 -4.00 13.22 -14.92
CA LEU A 249 -2.57 13.26 -15.21
C LEU A 249 -2.27 13.28 -16.72
N ILE A 250 -3.01 12.50 -17.52
CA ILE A 250 -2.91 12.54 -18.98
C ILE A 250 -3.22 13.94 -19.49
N ASN A 251 -4.30 14.54 -19.00
CA ASN A 251 -4.70 15.88 -19.37
C ASN A 251 -3.64 16.94 -18.99
N ARG A 252 -3.01 16.77 -17.82
CA ARG A 252 -2.02 17.70 -17.29
C ARG A 252 -0.64 17.59 -17.94
N TRP A 253 -0.17 16.39 -18.27
CA TRP A 253 1.25 16.17 -18.63
C TRP A 253 1.53 16.04 -20.12
N PHE A 254 0.54 15.77 -20.96
CA PHE A 254 0.75 15.42 -22.37
C PHE A 254 0.07 16.43 -23.30
N ASN A 255 0.58 16.56 -24.52
CA ASN A 255 -0.04 17.38 -25.57
C ASN A 255 -1.16 16.58 -26.26
N ALA A 256 -2.04 17.26 -27.01
CA ALA A 256 -3.25 16.68 -27.60
C ALA A 256 -3.02 15.34 -28.33
N GLY A 257 -2.02 15.25 -29.23
CA GLY A 257 -1.73 14.00 -29.95
C GLY A 257 -1.36 12.83 -29.03
N ARG A 258 -0.52 13.07 -28.01
CA ARG A 258 -0.16 12.05 -27.01
C ARG A 258 -1.32 11.70 -26.08
N LYS A 259 -2.20 12.67 -25.77
CA LYS A 259 -3.43 12.41 -25.00
C LYS A 259 -4.33 11.44 -25.76
N ILE A 260 -4.61 11.71 -27.04
CA ILE A 260 -5.44 10.86 -27.90
C ILE A 260 -4.84 9.45 -27.97
N PHE A 261 -3.52 9.34 -28.22
CA PHE A 261 -2.82 8.07 -28.24
C PHE A 261 -3.01 7.27 -26.93
N LEU A 262 -2.80 7.91 -25.77
CA LEU A 262 -2.98 7.25 -24.46
C LEU A 262 -4.44 6.86 -24.19
N LEU A 263 -5.41 7.69 -24.62
CA LEU A 263 -6.84 7.39 -24.50
C LEU A 263 -7.25 6.20 -25.36
N ILE A 264 -6.71 6.06 -26.57
CA ILE A 264 -6.94 4.89 -27.43
C ILE A 264 -6.50 3.61 -26.70
N PHE A 265 -5.36 3.61 -26.00
CA PHE A 265 -4.93 2.44 -25.22
C PHE A 265 -5.84 2.12 -24.02
N LEU A 266 -6.41 3.14 -23.38
CA LEU A 266 -7.42 2.92 -22.34
C LEU A 266 -8.68 2.28 -22.92
N VAL A 267 -9.13 2.74 -24.08
CA VAL A 267 -10.25 2.12 -24.81
C VAL A 267 -9.91 0.68 -25.22
N LEU A 268 -8.69 0.42 -25.70
CA LEU A 268 -8.24 -0.94 -26.02
C LEU A 268 -8.29 -1.88 -24.81
N ALA A 269 -7.97 -1.41 -23.60
CA ALA A 269 -8.12 -2.21 -22.38
C ALA A 269 -9.58 -2.61 -22.12
N ILE A 270 -10.52 -1.70 -22.40
CA ILE A 270 -11.97 -1.97 -22.28
C ILE A 270 -12.43 -2.97 -23.36
N ILE A 271 -11.97 -2.82 -24.61
CA ILE A 271 -12.29 -3.75 -25.70
C ILE A 271 -11.73 -5.14 -25.39
N LEU A 272 -10.48 -5.24 -24.93
CA LEU A 272 -9.86 -6.49 -24.50
C LEU A 272 -10.70 -7.15 -23.40
N PHE A 273 -11.14 -6.38 -22.42
CA PHE A 273 -12.04 -6.88 -21.38
C PHE A 273 -13.37 -7.41 -21.95
N GLN A 274 -14.04 -6.69 -22.86
CA GLN A 274 -15.25 -7.17 -23.52
C GLN A 274 -15.02 -8.46 -24.30
N SER A 275 -13.87 -8.60 -24.97
CA SER A 275 -13.52 -9.85 -25.67
C SER A 275 -13.32 -11.03 -24.72
N VAL A 276 -12.76 -10.78 -23.53
CA VAL A 276 -12.65 -11.78 -22.45
C VAL A 276 -14.05 -12.16 -21.94
N MET A 277 -14.99 -11.21 -21.89
CA MET A 277 -16.38 -11.52 -21.49
C MET A 277 -17.11 -12.40 -22.47
N LEU A 278 -17.08 -12.04 -23.76
CA LEU A 278 -17.75 -12.79 -24.82
C LEU A 278 -17.22 -14.22 -24.96
N SER A 279 -15.98 -14.49 -24.51
CA SER A 279 -15.41 -15.83 -24.49
C SER A 279 -15.71 -16.61 -23.20
N SER A 280 -16.04 -15.93 -22.09
CA SER A 280 -16.35 -16.55 -20.79
C SER A 280 -17.78 -17.09 -20.69
N ASP A 281 -18.75 -16.47 -21.38
CA ASP A 281 -20.17 -16.87 -21.39
C ASP A 281 -20.43 -18.31 -21.90
N LYS A 282 -19.43 -18.95 -22.51
CA LYS A 282 -19.52 -20.36 -22.93
C LYS A 282 -19.15 -21.37 -21.83
N ASN A 283 -18.60 -20.94 -20.70
CA ASN A 283 -18.23 -21.79 -19.56
C ASN A 283 -18.92 -21.28 -18.28
N GLN A 284 -20.10 -21.83 -17.98
CA GLN A 284 -21.03 -21.42 -16.91
C GLN A 284 -20.47 -21.43 -15.46
N ASP A 285 -19.24 -21.88 -15.22
CA ASP A 285 -18.63 -21.91 -13.87
C ASP A 285 -17.76 -20.68 -13.53
N THR A 286 -17.63 -19.70 -14.42
CA THR A 286 -16.79 -18.50 -14.21
C THR A 286 -17.57 -17.30 -13.66
N ILE A 287 -18.24 -17.48 -12.52
CA ILE A 287 -19.17 -16.50 -11.91
C ILE A 287 -18.43 -15.40 -11.08
N GLY A 288 -17.12 -15.23 -11.18
CA GLY A 288 -16.32 -14.43 -10.23
C GLY A 288 -16.29 -12.90 -10.42
N ALA A 289 -15.54 -12.43 -11.42
CA ALA A 289 -15.27 -11.00 -11.63
C ALA A 289 -16.36 -10.27 -12.43
N VAL A 290 -16.88 -10.94 -13.46
CA VAL A 290 -17.85 -10.40 -14.43
C VAL A 290 -19.15 -10.05 -13.75
N SER A 291 -19.70 -11.04 -13.05
CA SER A 291 -20.96 -10.96 -12.32
C SER A 291 -20.91 -9.78 -11.37
N ARG A 292 -19.81 -9.56 -10.65
CA ARG A 292 -19.63 -8.48 -9.69
C ARG A 292 -19.49 -7.10 -10.34
N ILE A 293 -19.07 -6.96 -11.59
CA ILE A 293 -19.14 -5.64 -12.25
C ILE A 293 -20.58 -5.35 -12.69
N GLN A 294 -21.32 -6.37 -13.11
CA GLN A 294 -22.67 -6.25 -13.64
C GLN A 294 -23.76 -6.20 -12.55
N SER A 295 -23.57 -6.88 -11.42
CA SER A 295 -24.52 -6.98 -10.32
C SER A 295 -24.32 -5.85 -9.31
N THR A 296 -24.84 -4.67 -9.62
CA THR A 296 -25.10 -3.67 -8.57
C THR A 296 -26.60 -3.63 -8.35
N THR A 297 -27.07 -4.24 -7.27
CA THR A 297 -28.39 -3.88 -6.76
C THR A 297 -28.27 -2.53 -6.06
N SER A 298 -29.29 -1.67 -6.17
CA SER A 298 -29.41 -0.42 -5.39
C SER A 298 -29.15 -0.65 -3.89
N ASP A 299 -29.40 -1.87 -3.43
CA ASP A 299 -29.28 -2.31 -2.05
C ASP A 299 -27.82 -2.42 -1.58
N GLU A 300 -26.85 -2.77 -2.46
CA GLU A 300 -25.44 -2.88 -2.05
C GLU A 300 -24.86 -1.52 -1.64
N LEU A 301 -25.16 -0.48 -2.43
CA LEU A 301 -24.68 0.88 -2.19
C LEU A 301 -25.34 1.47 -0.93
N SER A 302 -26.65 1.30 -0.78
CA SER A 302 -27.39 1.79 0.39
C SER A 302 -26.91 1.08 1.67
N ILE A 303 -26.69 -0.23 1.65
CA ILE A 303 -26.11 -0.98 2.77
C ILE A 303 -24.73 -0.42 3.16
N ARG A 304 -23.87 -0.06 2.19
CA ARG A 304 -22.57 0.55 2.51
C ARG A 304 -22.74 1.91 3.17
N PHE A 305 -23.67 2.75 2.71
CA PHE A 305 -23.97 4.02 3.36
C PHE A 305 -24.51 3.83 4.78
N TYR A 306 -25.41 2.88 5.00
CA TYR A 306 -25.90 2.55 6.34
C TYR A 306 -24.78 2.10 7.27
N LYS A 307 -23.83 1.27 6.79
CA LYS A 307 -22.66 0.87 7.57
C LYS A 307 -21.74 2.04 7.90
N GLN A 308 -21.51 2.97 6.96
CA GLN A 308 -20.71 4.17 7.24
C GLN A 308 -21.40 5.07 8.26
N TYR A 309 -22.72 5.27 8.12
CA TYR A 309 -23.52 6.05 9.06
C TYR A 309 -23.53 5.43 10.45
N ALA A 310 -23.76 4.11 10.56
CA ALA A 310 -23.66 3.36 11.82
C ALA A 310 -22.29 3.56 12.49
N GLY A 311 -21.22 3.59 11.69
CA GLY A 311 -19.87 3.86 12.15
C GLY A 311 -19.76 5.25 12.77
N LEU A 312 -20.28 6.29 12.11
CA LEU A 312 -20.33 7.65 12.66
C LEU A 312 -21.12 7.70 13.96
N VAL A 313 -22.33 7.13 13.99
CA VAL A 313 -23.19 7.09 15.18
C VAL A 313 -22.47 6.42 16.34
N THR A 314 -21.74 5.34 16.08
CA THR A 314 -20.92 4.64 17.08
C THR A 314 -19.87 5.58 17.70
N VAL A 315 -19.18 6.39 16.89
CA VAL A 315 -18.22 7.39 17.40
C VAL A 315 -18.92 8.45 18.25
N PHE A 316 -20.07 8.97 17.81
CA PHE A 316 -20.79 10.01 18.54
C PHE A 316 -21.38 9.53 19.86
N LYS A 317 -21.78 8.25 19.95
CA LYS A 317 -22.24 7.64 21.20
C LYS A 317 -21.08 7.34 22.17
N HIS A 318 -19.87 7.15 21.64
CA HIS A 318 -18.68 6.86 22.45
C HIS A 318 -17.49 7.78 22.07
N PRO A 319 -17.59 9.09 22.36
CA PRO A 319 -16.66 10.08 21.83
C PRO A 319 -15.26 10.00 22.42
N LEU A 320 -15.08 9.42 23.62
CA LEU A 320 -13.79 9.35 24.30
C LEU A 320 -13.01 8.07 23.98
N THR A 321 -13.70 6.93 23.97
CA THR A 321 -13.07 5.61 23.84
C THR A 321 -13.17 5.03 22.43
N GLY A 322 -14.06 5.57 21.59
CA GLY A 322 -14.56 4.81 20.44
C GLY A 322 -15.59 3.78 20.90
N GLY A 323 -16.08 2.95 19.98
CA GLY A 323 -17.05 1.91 20.31
C GLY A 323 -16.58 0.52 19.89
N THR A 324 -17.07 -0.48 20.63
CA THR A 324 -16.79 -1.89 20.34
C THR A 324 -17.41 -2.34 19.02
N ASN A 325 -16.92 -3.46 18.48
CA ASN A 325 -17.57 -4.14 17.35
C ASN A 325 -19.04 -4.51 17.65
N ASN A 326 -19.40 -4.75 18.92
CA ASN A 326 -20.80 -5.04 19.28
C ASN A 326 -21.65 -3.77 19.24
N ASN A 327 -21.11 -2.63 19.67
CA ASN A 327 -21.80 -1.35 19.57
C ASN A 327 -22.11 -1.06 18.10
N PHE A 328 -21.11 -1.20 17.22
CA PHE A 328 -21.30 -1.05 15.78
C PHE A 328 -22.35 -2.00 15.20
N LYS A 329 -22.27 -3.30 15.56
CA LYS A 329 -23.25 -4.30 15.11
C LYS A 329 -24.67 -3.94 15.51
N ASN A 330 -24.87 -3.49 16.75
CA ASN A 330 -26.16 -3.06 17.25
C ASN A 330 -26.68 -1.84 16.48
N GLU A 331 -25.83 -0.85 16.18
CA GLU A 331 -26.21 0.30 15.36
C GLU A 331 -26.58 -0.14 13.93
N THR A 332 -25.82 -1.04 13.31
CA THR A 332 -26.15 -1.54 11.96
C THR A 332 -27.47 -2.30 11.93
N TYR A 333 -27.72 -3.14 12.95
CA TYR A 333 -28.96 -3.90 13.06
C TYR A 333 -30.16 -2.98 13.27
N ALA A 334 -30.03 -1.96 14.12
CA ALA A 334 -31.07 -0.96 14.34
C ALA A 334 -31.42 -0.16 13.07
N LEU A 335 -30.44 0.08 12.19
CA LEU A 335 -30.63 0.92 10.99
C LEU A 335 -31.28 0.20 9.81
N TYR A 336 -30.91 -1.05 9.55
CA TYR A 336 -31.40 -1.77 8.36
C TYR A 336 -31.65 -3.26 8.59
N GLY A 337 -31.70 -3.71 9.85
CA GLY A 337 -31.97 -5.11 10.21
C GLY A 337 -30.84 -6.09 9.91
N GLY A 338 -29.71 -5.62 9.37
CA GLY A 338 -28.55 -6.45 9.04
C GLY A 338 -27.39 -6.28 10.01
N VAL A 339 -26.54 -7.31 10.12
CA VAL A 339 -25.34 -7.29 10.96
C VAL A 339 -24.12 -6.85 10.13
N GLY A 340 -23.57 -5.68 10.44
CA GLY A 340 -22.31 -5.20 9.85
C GLY A 340 -21.11 -5.59 10.70
N ASN A 341 -20.01 -6.01 10.06
CA ASN A 341 -18.75 -6.28 10.76
C ASN A 341 -17.79 -5.09 10.77
N TYR A 342 -17.92 -4.17 9.81
CA TYR A 342 -17.07 -2.99 9.67
C TYR A 342 -17.81 -1.85 8.93
N SER A 343 -17.34 -0.61 9.09
CA SER A 343 -17.96 0.57 8.47
C SER A 343 -17.74 0.69 6.96
N HIS A 344 -16.78 -0.04 6.38
CA HIS A 344 -16.30 0.15 4.99
C HIS A 344 -15.77 1.57 4.72
N ASN A 345 -15.15 2.18 5.74
CA ASN A 345 -14.42 3.44 5.60
C ASN A 345 -13.31 3.50 6.66
N ALA A 346 -12.05 3.47 6.22
CA ALA A 346 -10.90 3.45 7.10
C ALA A 346 -10.79 4.73 7.96
N ILE A 347 -11.29 5.87 7.49
CA ILE A 347 -11.30 7.13 8.26
C ILE A 347 -12.35 7.08 9.38
N ILE A 348 -13.52 6.49 9.12
CA ILE A 348 -14.54 6.28 10.16
C ILE A 348 -14.02 5.26 11.17
N ASN A 349 -13.37 4.19 10.73
CA ASN A 349 -12.78 3.17 11.60
C ASN A 349 -11.79 3.77 12.61
N ILE A 350 -11.00 4.77 12.23
CA ILE A 350 -10.10 5.49 13.16
C ILE A 350 -10.86 6.08 14.35
N GLY A 351 -12.00 6.71 14.10
CA GLY A 351 -12.86 7.25 15.15
C GLY A 351 -13.61 6.16 15.90
N MET A 352 -14.02 5.10 15.21
CA MET A 352 -14.67 3.96 15.87
C MET A 352 -13.74 3.30 16.88
N TYR A 353 -12.44 3.19 16.60
CA TYR A 353 -11.51 2.51 17.50
C TYR A 353 -10.92 3.41 18.59
N ALA A 354 -10.97 4.74 18.44
CA ALA A 354 -10.28 5.67 19.33
C ALA A 354 -11.04 6.99 19.61
N GLY A 355 -12.34 7.02 19.30
CA GLY A 355 -13.22 8.18 19.51
C GLY A 355 -12.78 9.43 18.74
N PHE A 356 -13.17 10.59 19.26
CA PHE A 356 -12.72 11.89 18.74
C PHE A 356 -11.21 12.09 18.88
N GLY A 357 -10.57 11.46 19.87
CA GLY A 357 -9.10 11.45 19.99
C GLY A 357 -8.44 10.86 18.75
N GLY A 358 -8.95 9.74 18.24
CA GLY A 358 -8.50 9.13 16.99
C GLY A 358 -8.62 10.07 15.80
N TRP A 359 -9.78 10.72 15.61
CA TRP A 359 -9.98 11.68 14.53
C TRP A 359 -9.11 12.93 14.64
N LEU A 360 -8.90 13.45 15.86
CA LEU A 360 -7.99 14.58 16.09
C LEU A 360 -6.56 14.21 15.69
N LEU A 361 -6.07 13.03 16.09
CA LEU A 361 -4.76 12.53 15.68
C LEU A 361 -4.67 12.31 14.18
N PHE A 362 -5.72 11.80 13.54
CA PHE A 362 -5.78 11.66 12.09
C PHE A 362 -5.70 13.01 11.38
N MET A 363 -6.48 14.01 11.80
CA MET A 363 -6.43 15.36 11.23
C MET A 363 -5.04 15.99 11.43
N PHE A 364 -4.45 15.83 12.60
CA PHE A 364 -3.10 16.31 12.89
C PHE A 364 -2.04 15.61 12.02
N PHE A 365 -2.11 14.28 11.89
CA PHE A 365 -1.25 13.50 11.03
C PHE A 365 -1.37 13.92 9.56
N PHE A 366 -2.60 14.00 9.05
CA PHE A 366 -2.88 14.32 7.66
C PHE A 366 -2.50 15.75 7.30
N SER A 367 -2.74 16.73 8.18
CA SER A 367 -2.31 18.12 7.97
C SER A 367 -0.79 18.24 7.83
N ASN A 368 -0.02 17.49 8.63
CA ASN A 368 1.44 17.45 8.52
C ASN A 368 1.91 16.79 7.22
N ILE A 369 1.22 15.75 6.74
CA ILE A 369 1.47 15.15 5.41
C ILE A 369 1.18 16.16 4.30
N LEU A 370 0.05 16.85 4.34
CA LEU A 370 -0.31 17.88 3.37
C LEU A 370 0.75 19.00 3.33
N SER A 371 1.32 19.38 4.48
CA SER A 371 2.44 20.32 4.51
C SER A 371 3.67 19.78 3.78
N GLN A 372 4.03 18.50 3.94
CA GLN A 372 5.13 17.89 3.17
C GLN A 372 4.82 17.87 1.66
N ILE A 373 3.59 17.49 1.29
CA ILE A 373 3.15 17.44 -0.11
C ILE A 373 3.24 18.82 -0.76
N LYS A 374 2.77 19.88 -0.08
CA LYS A 374 2.87 21.27 -0.57
C LYS A 374 4.32 21.70 -0.80
N LYS A 375 5.22 21.34 0.12
CA LYS A 375 6.66 21.61 -0.03
C LYS A 375 7.28 20.88 -1.21
N MET A 376 6.83 19.64 -1.47
CA MET A 376 7.24 18.88 -2.64
C MET A 376 6.70 19.51 -3.93
N SER A 377 5.42 19.89 -3.96
CA SER A 377 4.70 20.38 -5.16
C SER A 377 5.26 21.72 -5.67
N LEU A 378 5.66 22.62 -4.76
CA LEU A 378 6.30 23.90 -5.11
C LEU A 378 7.67 23.74 -5.80
N LYS A 379 8.30 22.57 -5.69
CA LYS A 379 9.65 22.29 -6.23
C LYS A 379 9.68 21.12 -7.23
N SER A 380 8.52 20.64 -7.67
CA SER A 380 8.37 19.23 -8.04
C SER A 380 8.68 18.89 -9.51
N LYS A 381 9.64 17.97 -9.72
CA LYS A 381 9.74 17.14 -10.92
C LYS A 381 8.53 16.20 -11.03
N ILE A 382 8.13 15.81 -12.24
CA ILE A 382 7.04 14.86 -12.58
C ILE A 382 6.94 13.66 -11.62
N ILE A 383 8.08 13.12 -11.20
CA ILE A 383 8.21 12.00 -10.25
C ILE A 383 7.44 12.22 -8.94
N ASN A 384 7.59 13.40 -8.33
CA ASN A 384 6.94 13.71 -7.05
C ASN A 384 5.43 13.85 -7.21
N GLN A 385 4.97 14.42 -8.33
CA GLN A 385 3.55 14.51 -8.63
C GLN A 385 2.95 13.12 -8.76
N GLY A 386 3.61 12.21 -9.49
CA GLY A 386 3.16 10.82 -9.60
C GLY A 386 2.92 10.15 -8.25
N VAL A 387 3.90 10.25 -7.33
CA VAL A 387 3.76 9.70 -5.97
C VAL A 387 2.61 10.34 -5.18
N VAL A 388 2.46 11.66 -5.25
CA VAL A 388 1.38 12.38 -4.55
C VAL A 388 0.00 11.99 -5.09
N PHE A 389 -0.14 11.91 -6.41
CA PHE A 389 -1.40 11.49 -7.05
C PHE A 389 -1.71 10.01 -6.78
N SER A 390 -0.70 9.13 -6.75
CA SER A 390 -0.88 7.75 -6.29
C SER A 390 -1.35 7.69 -4.84
N PHE A 391 -0.75 8.48 -3.94
CA PHE A 391 -1.13 8.52 -2.53
C PHE A 391 -2.56 9.03 -2.35
N ALA A 392 -2.93 10.10 -3.03
CA ALA A 392 -4.29 10.63 -3.03
C ALA A 392 -5.31 9.60 -3.54
N SER A 393 -4.96 8.85 -4.59
CA SER A 393 -5.81 7.77 -5.11
C SER A 393 -6.07 6.69 -4.06
N LEU A 394 -5.06 6.27 -3.28
CA LEU A 394 -5.24 5.28 -2.21
C LEU A 394 -6.07 5.83 -1.05
N MET A 395 -5.84 7.09 -0.67
CA MET A 395 -6.67 7.72 0.37
C MET A 395 -8.15 7.76 -0.06
N GLY A 396 -8.42 7.96 -1.35
CA GLY A 396 -9.76 7.82 -1.91
C GLY A 396 -10.31 6.39 -1.79
N VAL A 397 -9.50 5.36 -2.06
CA VAL A 397 -9.93 3.95 -1.92
C VAL A 397 -10.29 3.64 -0.47
N SER A 398 -9.49 4.14 0.48
CA SER A 398 -9.72 3.97 1.92
C SER A 398 -11.01 4.60 2.44
N LEU A 399 -11.65 5.52 1.70
CA LEU A 399 -12.99 6.01 2.05
C LEU A 399 -14.11 4.97 1.85
N PHE A 400 -13.82 3.92 1.08
CA PHE A 400 -14.80 2.88 0.72
C PHE A 400 -14.32 1.47 1.12
N HIS A 401 -13.15 1.36 1.73
CA HIS A 401 -12.54 0.13 2.22
C HIS A 401 -12.25 0.25 3.71
N ASN A 402 -12.05 -0.88 4.39
CA ASN A 402 -11.75 -0.91 5.83
C ASN A 402 -10.29 -0.60 6.15
N ASP A 403 -9.38 -0.91 5.22
CA ASP A 403 -7.95 -0.72 5.42
C ASP A 403 -7.52 0.69 5.00
N GLY A 404 -6.55 1.22 5.73
CA GLY A 404 -5.94 2.51 5.46
C GLY A 404 -4.57 2.59 6.12
N ILE A 405 -3.99 3.78 6.10
CA ILE A 405 -2.61 3.98 6.56
C ILE A 405 -2.40 3.58 8.02
N PHE A 406 -3.42 3.78 8.85
CA PHE A 406 -3.43 3.44 10.28
C PHE A 406 -3.84 1.99 10.57
N GLU A 407 -4.35 1.27 9.57
CA GLU A 407 -4.70 -0.16 9.65
C GLU A 407 -3.63 -1.04 8.97
N GLY A 408 -2.44 -0.49 8.72
CA GLY A 408 -1.30 -1.24 8.20
C GLY A 408 -1.33 -1.49 6.68
N GLU A 409 -2.15 -0.74 5.93
CA GLU A 409 -2.22 -0.85 4.47
C GLU A 409 -0.85 -0.51 3.85
N THR A 410 -0.23 -1.54 3.31
CA THR A 410 1.18 -1.56 2.95
C THR A 410 1.57 -0.53 1.89
N VAL A 411 0.73 -0.36 0.87
CA VAL A 411 1.03 0.49 -0.28
C VAL A 411 0.96 1.96 0.10
N SER A 412 -0.01 2.35 0.93
CA SER A 412 -0.13 3.68 1.52
C SER A 412 1.08 4.03 2.37
N LEU A 413 1.58 3.09 3.16
CA LEU A 413 2.80 3.28 3.97
C LEU A 413 4.05 3.45 3.10
N ILE A 414 4.21 2.67 2.03
CA ILE A 414 5.31 2.82 1.08
C ILE A 414 5.28 4.21 0.42
N LEU A 415 4.11 4.65 -0.07
CA LEU A 415 3.94 5.96 -0.68
C LEU A 415 4.17 7.10 0.32
N LEU A 416 3.72 6.96 1.57
CA LEU A 416 4.07 7.90 2.64
C LEU A 416 5.59 7.93 2.86
N GLY A 417 6.25 6.77 2.86
CA GLY A 417 7.71 6.67 2.91
C GLY A 417 8.40 7.48 1.80
N PHE A 418 7.92 7.40 0.56
CA PHE A 418 8.42 8.25 -0.53
C PHE A 418 8.19 9.75 -0.28
N ILE A 419 7.02 10.14 0.21
CA ILE A 419 6.71 11.55 0.56
C ILE A 419 7.66 12.06 1.65
N LEU A 420 7.81 11.30 2.74
CA LEU A 420 8.68 11.70 3.85
C LEU A 420 10.16 11.72 3.44
N GLY A 421 10.62 10.70 2.71
CA GLY A 421 12.00 10.62 2.21
C GLY A 421 12.35 11.79 1.29
N SER A 422 11.49 12.15 0.35
CA SER A 422 11.74 13.29 -0.56
C SER A 422 11.65 14.66 0.11
N SER A 423 10.83 14.80 1.15
CA SER A 423 10.63 16.08 1.85
C SER A 423 11.92 16.65 2.48
N LYS A 424 12.88 15.78 2.83
CA LYS A 424 14.18 16.17 3.42
C LYS A 424 14.98 17.13 2.54
N TYR A 425 15.05 16.85 1.25
CA TYR A 425 15.88 17.63 0.32
C TYR A 425 15.16 18.87 -0.20
N CYS A 426 13.85 18.99 0.03
CA CYS A 426 13.11 20.19 -0.31
C CYS A 426 13.43 21.34 0.68
N ASN A 427 13.87 21.05 1.90
CA ASN A 427 14.19 22.09 2.90
C ASN A 427 15.64 22.62 2.83
N ASN A 428 16.61 21.80 2.40
CA ASN A 428 18.05 22.13 2.53
C ASN A 428 18.58 23.22 1.58
N LYS A 429 17.80 23.75 0.63
CA LYS A 429 18.24 24.86 -0.22
C LYS A 429 18.00 26.25 0.37
N LEU A 430 17.25 26.36 1.47
CA LEU A 430 17.06 27.64 2.18
C LEU A 430 18.25 28.00 3.09
N ASN A 431 19.11 27.03 3.42
CA ASN A 431 20.29 27.24 4.27
C ASN A 431 21.62 27.33 3.49
N LEU A 432 21.57 27.30 2.15
CA LEU A 432 22.75 27.45 1.29
C LEU A 432 22.85 28.83 0.62
N ASN A 433 21.91 29.73 0.89
CA ASN A 433 21.96 31.13 0.45
C ASN A 433 22.41 32.10 1.56
N THR A 434 23.04 31.60 2.63
CA THR A 434 23.55 32.43 3.75
C THR A 434 25.02 32.15 4.06
N ARG A 435 25.75 31.54 3.13
CA ARG A 435 27.21 31.36 3.18
C ARG A 435 27.72 31.39 1.76
N ASP A 436 27.74 32.59 1.22
CA ASP A 436 28.64 33.07 0.16
C ASP A 436 28.44 34.59 0.18
N ASP A 437 29.14 35.23 1.12
CA ASP A 437 29.70 36.58 1.01
C ASP A 437 31.10 36.49 1.63
#